data_AF-A0A2S7WR15-F1
#
_entry.id   AF-A0A2S7WR15-F1
#
_cell.length_a   1.000
_cell.length_b   1.000
_cell.length_c   1.000
_cell.angle_alpha   90.00
_cell.angle_beta   90.00
_cell.angle_gamma   90.00
#
_symmetry.space_group_name_H-M   'P 1'
#
loop_
_entity.id
_entity.type
_entity.pdbx_description
1 polymer ?
#
loop_
_entity_poly.entity_id
_entity_poly.type
_entity_poly.pdbx_seq_one_letter_code
_entity_poly.pdbx_strand_id
1 'polypeptide(L)'
;MSCDDDNTLASQKTITVASKTVDCIGFVSQKCLLIKDKNQQDWNYFYDTITGFTYEEGFEYEIIIAQREIENPPQDASSIETTLVSITSKIKKTSENLPN
;
A
#
# COMPACT_ATOMS: atom_id res chain seq x y z
N MET A 1 32.67 1.05 -16.96
CA MET A 1 31.80 2.21 -17.18
C MET A 1 30.50 1.88 -16.45
N SER A 2 30.54 2.05 -15.13
CA SER A 2 29.39 1.75 -14.27
C SER A 2 28.89 3.11 -13.81
N CYS A 3 27.80 3.56 -14.43
CA CYS A 3 26.99 4.59 -13.83
C CYS A 3 26.17 3.88 -12.75
N ASP A 4 26.71 3.82 -11.54
CA ASP A 4 25.88 3.68 -10.35
C ASP A 4 25.34 5.08 -10.10
N ASP A 5 24.26 5.42 -10.83
CA ASP A 5 23.41 6.55 -10.47
C ASP A 5 22.81 6.21 -9.11
N ASP A 6 23.54 6.59 -8.06
CA ASP A 6 23.06 6.74 -6.70
C ASP A 6 21.84 7.65 -6.76
N ASN A 7 20.68 7.01 -6.84
CA ASN A 7 19.44 7.70 -6.70
C ASN A 7 18.56 6.86 -5.81
N THR A 8 18.51 7.29 -4.56
CA THR A 8 17.39 7.06 -3.64
C THR A 8 16.09 7.62 -4.24
N LEU A 9 15.71 7.13 -5.43
CA LEU A 9 14.56 7.55 -6.21
C LEU A 9 13.35 6.87 -5.60
N ALA A 10 12.78 7.52 -4.59
CA ALA A 10 11.52 7.13 -4.03
C ALA A 10 10.46 7.14 -5.16
N SER A 11 10.07 5.96 -5.62
CA SER A 11 9.13 5.78 -6.72
C SER A 11 7.73 6.05 -6.23
N GLN A 12 7.14 7.15 -6.68
CA GLN A 12 5.78 7.53 -6.31
C GLN A 12 4.77 6.82 -7.19
N LYS A 13 3.74 6.25 -6.57
CA LYS A 13 2.59 5.67 -7.28
C LYS A 13 1.28 5.99 -6.59
N THR A 14 0.23 6.10 -7.39
CA THR A 14 -1.14 6.30 -6.88
C THR A 14 -1.82 4.95 -6.71
N ILE A 15 -2.30 4.69 -5.50
CA ILE A 15 -3.06 3.50 -5.15
C ILE A 15 -4.41 3.91 -4.54
N THR A 16 -5.40 3.05 -4.72
CA THR A 16 -6.69 3.14 -4.05
C THR A 16 -6.74 2.11 -2.94
N VAL A 17 -7.03 2.51 -1.71
CA VAL A 17 -7.23 1.63 -0.55
C VAL A 17 -8.72 1.36 -0.40
N ALA A 18 -9.10 0.08 -0.35
CA ALA A 18 -10.48 -0.36 -0.21
C ALA A 18 -11.05 0.04 1.16
N SER A 19 -12.35 0.28 1.19
CA SER A 19 -13.06 0.63 2.43
C SER A 19 -13.22 -0.51 3.42
N LYS A 20 -12.85 -1.73 3.05
CA LYS A 20 -12.88 -2.91 3.90
C LYS A 20 -11.55 -3.65 3.78
N THR A 21 -11.07 -4.10 4.91
CA THR A 21 -10.01 -5.09 5.01
C THR A 21 -10.61 -6.48 4.89
N VAL A 22 -9.85 -7.40 4.31
CA VAL A 22 -10.24 -8.80 4.18
C VAL A 22 -9.49 -9.65 5.19
N ASP A 23 -10.12 -10.75 5.61
CA ASP A 23 -9.50 -11.72 6.50
C ASP A 23 -8.34 -12.38 5.76
N CYS A 24 -7.11 -12.05 6.13
CA CYS A 24 -5.94 -12.74 5.64
C CYS A 24 -5.38 -13.66 6.71
N ILE A 25 -4.94 -14.83 6.27
CA ILE A 25 -4.39 -15.85 7.15
C ILE A 25 -2.91 -15.52 7.37
N GLY A 26 -2.60 -14.95 8.54
CA GLY A 26 -1.26 -15.05 9.13
C GLY A 26 -1.28 -16.03 10.31
N PHE A 27 -0.30 -15.91 11.20
CA PHE A 27 -0.25 -16.71 12.45
C PHE A 27 -1.44 -16.47 13.41
N VAL A 28 -2.20 -15.38 13.19
CA VAL A 28 -3.45 -15.03 13.86
C VAL A 28 -4.41 -14.40 12.85
N SER A 29 -5.73 -14.48 13.12
CA SER A 29 -6.76 -13.79 12.32
C SER A 29 -6.47 -12.29 12.29
N GLN A 30 -6.07 -11.79 11.13
CA GLN A 30 -5.76 -10.38 10.93
C GLN A 30 -6.41 -9.86 9.65
N LYS A 31 -6.69 -8.57 9.67
CA LYS A 31 -7.35 -7.84 8.59
C LYS A 31 -6.27 -7.26 7.69
N CYS A 32 -6.12 -7.79 6.48
CA CYS A 32 -5.23 -7.22 5.47
C CYS A 32 -5.91 -6.10 4.69
N LEU A 33 -5.15 -5.08 4.32
CA LEU A 33 -5.64 -4.01 3.47
C LEU A 33 -5.71 -4.51 2.03
N LEU A 34 -6.71 -4.02 1.29
CA LEU A 34 -6.76 -4.20 -0.15
C LEU A 34 -6.41 -2.89 -0.82
N ILE A 35 -5.42 -2.94 -1.70
CA ILE A 35 -5.01 -1.81 -2.51
C ILE A 35 -5.24 -2.12 -3.97
N LYS A 36 -5.53 -1.11 -4.76
CA LYS A 36 -5.60 -1.20 -6.20
C LYS A 36 -4.72 -0.12 -6.79
N ASP A 37 -3.66 -0.53 -7.46
CA ASP A 37 -2.84 0.37 -8.24
C ASP A 37 -3.66 1.03 -9.34
N LYS A 38 -3.37 2.30 -9.64
CA LYS A 38 -4.03 3.00 -10.75
C LYS A 38 -3.86 2.28 -12.10
N ASN A 39 -2.79 1.51 -12.24
CA ASN A 39 -2.49 0.70 -13.41
C ASN A 39 -3.10 -0.72 -13.37
N GLN A 40 -3.69 -1.13 -12.25
CA GLN A 40 -4.31 -2.45 -12.07
C GLN A 40 -5.82 -2.32 -11.99
N GLN A 41 -6.52 -3.28 -12.58
CA GLN A 41 -7.99 -3.34 -12.51
C GLN A 41 -8.45 -4.09 -11.26
N ASP A 42 -7.66 -5.07 -10.81
CA ASP A 42 -7.97 -5.93 -9.67
C ASP A 42 -7.41 -5.41 -8.35
N TRP A 43 -8.11 -5.74 -7.26
CA TRP A 43 -7.63 -5.49 -5.90
C TRP A 43 -6.52 -6.47 -5.54
N ASN A 44 -5.46 -5.94 -4.94
CA ASN A 44 -4.30 -6.69 -4.48
C ASN A 44 -4.24 -6.62 -2.95
N TYR A 45 -3.85 -7.74 -2.35
CA TYR A 45 -3.61 -7.81 -0.91
C TYR A 45 -2.35 -7.04 -0.56
N PHE A 46 -2.51 -6.08 0.35
CA PHE A 46 -1.42 -5.33 0.91
C PHE A 46 -1.12 -5.88 2.30
N TYR A 47 -0.05 -6.66 2.37
CA TYR A 47 0.47 -7.27 3.59
C TYR A 47 1.43 -6.35 4.34
N ASP A 48 1.92 -5.31 3.67
CA ASP A 48 2.81 -4.32 4.24
C ASP A 48 2.02 -3.23 4.98
N THR A 49 2.74 -2.29 5.59
CA THR A 49 2.12 -1.12 6.22
C THR A 49 2.55 0.16 5.49
N ILE A 50 1.65 1.14 5.44
CA ILE A 50 1.94 2.43 4.84
C ILE A 50 2.28 3.40 5.97
N THR A 51 3.54 3.79 6.06
CA THR A 51 3.99 4.72 7.10
C THR A 51 3.26 6.06 6.96
N GLY A 52 2.63 6.50 8.05
CA GLY A 52 1.86 7.75 8.09
C GLY A 52 0.43 7.67 7.55
N PHE A 53 -0.03 6.52 7.08
CA PHE A 53 -1.42 6.32 6.67
C PHE A 53 -2.23 5.67 7.79
N THR A 54 -3.35 6.29 8.15
CA THR A 54 -4.32 5.72 9.08
C THR A 54 -5.52 5.24 8.31
N TYR A 55 -5.73 3.92 8.31
CA TYR A 55 -6.90 3.32 7.71
C TYR A 55 -8.13 3.49 8.60
N GLU A 56 -9.27 3.87 8.00
CA GLU A 56 -10.57 3.86 8.67
C GLU A 56 -11.56 3.04 7.85
N GLU A 57 -12.26 2.11 8.52
CA GLU A 57 -13.27 1.25 7.91
C GLU A 57 -14.46 2.08 7.38
N GLY A 58 -14.96 1.75 6.19
CA GLY A 58 -16.08 2.44 5.56
C GLY A 58 -15.70 3.67 4.71
N PHE A 59 -14.40 3.92 4.50
CA PHE A 59 -13.90 4.95 3.61
C PHE A 59 -12.93 4.37 2.57
N GLU A 60 -13.13 4.75 1.31
CA GLU A 60 -12.17 4.47 0.23
C GLU A 60 -11.22 5.66 0.11
N TYR A 61 -9.92 5.36 0.07
CA TYR A 61 -8.87 6.37 0.01
C TYR A 61 -8.12 6.24 -1.29
N GLU A 62 -8.00 7.32 -2.06
CA GLU A 62 -7.03 7.41 -3.13
C GLU A 62 -5.82 8.17 -2.60
N ILE A 63 -4.67 7.49 -2.52
CA ILE A 63 -3.46 8.03 -1.92
C ILE A 63 -2.27 7.86 -2.87
N ILE A 64 -1.32 8.77 -2.75
CA ILE A 64 -0.01 8.67 -3.39
C ILE A 64 0.95 8.13 -2.34
N ILE A 65 1.60 7.02 -2.65
CA ILE A 65 2.63 6.42 -1.83
C ILE A 65 3.99 6.56 -2.52
N ALA A 66 5.04 6.67 -1.72
CA ALA A 66 6.43 6.64 -2.15
C ALA A 66 7.05 5.32 -1.71
N GLN A 67 7.62 4.60 -2.66
CA GLN A 67 8.34 3.36 -2.42
C GLN A 67 9.84 3.62 -2.56
N ARG A 68 10.60 3.36 -1.51
CA ARG A 68 12.07 3.49 -1.54
C ARG A 68 12.73 2.16 -1.19
N GLU A 69 13.84 1.85 -1.84
CA GLU A 69 14.64 0.69 -1.47
C GLU A 69 15.40 0.98 -0.17
N ILE A 70 15.39 0.01 0.73
CA ILE A 70 16.14 0.04 1.99
C ILE A 70 17.31 -0.92 1.85
N GLU A 71 18.54 -0.44 2.02
CA GLU A 71 19.76 -1.27 1.89
C GLU A 71 19.88 -2.35 2.99
N ASN A 72 19.19 -2.20 4.12
CA ASN A 72 19.16 -3.16 5.22
C ASN A 72 17.73 -3.33 5.75
N PRO A 73 16.85 -4.07 5.05
CA PRO A 73 15.52 -4.32 5.57
C PRO A 73 15.58 -5.25 6.80
N PRO A 74 14.61 -5.12 7.72
CA PRO A 74 14.35 -6.13 8.74
C PRO A 74 14.20 -7.52 8.09
N GLN A 75 14.60 -8.59 8.79
CA GLN A 75 14.47 -9.97 8.25
C GLN A 75 13.02 -10.34 7.86
N ASP A 76 12.03 -9.66 8.45
CA ASP A 76 10.61 -9.92 8.28
C ASP A 76 9.87 -8.88 7.41
N ALA A 77 10.59 -7.93 6.79
CA ALA A 77 9.98 -6.88 5.98
C ALA A 77 10.57 -6.83 4.57
N SER A 78 9.77 -6.31 3.64
CA SER A 78 10.20 -6.07 2.26
C SER A 78 11.42 -5.14 2.23
N SER A 79 12.31 -5.32 1.26
CA SER A 79 13.39 -4.36 0.95
C SER A 79 12.91 -2.99 0.46
N ILE A 80 11.60 -2.75 0.50
CA ILE A 80 10.93 -1.58 -0.05
C ILE A 80 10.09 -0.95 1.08
N GLU A 81 10.44 0.26 1.49
CA GLU A 81 9.63 1.04 2.42
C GLU A 81 8.52 1.76 1.67
N THR A 82 7.29 1.63 2.14
CA THR A 82 6.13 2.35 1.59
C THR A 82 5.69 3.46 2.55
N THR A 83 5.80 4.72 2.11
CA THR A 83 5.41 5.89 2.91
C THR A 83 4.29 6.66 2.24
N LEU A 84 3.31 7.13 3.02
CA LEU A 84 2.26 8.00 2.52
C LEU A 84 2.84 9.36 2.13
N VAL A 85 2.62 9.76 0.87
CA VAL A 85 3.00 11.09 0.39
C VAL A 85 1.84 12.07 0.54
N SER A 86 0.66 11.69 0.02
CA SER A 86 -0.52 12.55 0.06
C SER A 86 -1.81 11.76 -0.14
N ILE A 87 -2.93 12.29 0.36
CA ILE A 87 -4.27 11.73 0.17
C ILE A 87 -4.97 12.56 -0.90
N THR A 88 -5.15 11.99 -2.08
CA THR A 88 -5.82 12.62 -3.22
C THR A 88 -7.33 12.66 -3.02
N SER A 89 -7.91 11.59 -2.45
CA SER A 89 -9.34 11.47 -2.24
C SER A 89 -9.65 10.63 -1.01
N LYS A 90 -10.68 11.02 -0.26
CA LYS A 90 -11.25 10.24 0.84
C LYS A 90 -12.76 10.32 0.70
N ILE A 91 -13.39 9.19 0.37
CA ILE A 91 -14.82 9.12 0.14
C ILE A 91 -15.42 8.06 1.04
N LYS A 92 -16.47 8.41 1.78
CA LYS A 92 -17.25 7.44 2.56
C LYS A 92 -18.06 6.58 1.61
N LYS A 93 -17.53 5.43 1.23
CA LYS A 93 -18.18 4.46 0.36
C LYS A 93 -17.76 3.06 0.76
N THR A 94 -18.59 2.09 0.41
CA THR A 94 -18.24 0.68 0.53
C THR A 94 -17.63 0.23 -0.79
N SER A 95 -16.37 -0.21 -0.78
CA SER A 95 -15.73 -0.81 -1.95
C SER A 95 -16.39 -2.17 -2.22
N GLU A 96 -16.80 -2.39 -3.46
CA GLU A 96 -17.46 -3.60 -3.94
C GLU A 96 -16.49 -4.42 -4.81
N ASN A 97 -16.76 -5.71 -5.00
CA ASN A 97 -15.89 -6.66 -5.72
C ASN A 97 -14.52 -6.89 -5.04
N LEU A 98 -14.50 -6.90 -3.71
CA LEU A 98 -13.31 -7.27 -2.95
C LEU A 98 -13.13 -8.80 -3.02
N PRO A 99 -11.91 -9.30 -3.26
CA PRO A 99 -11.65 -10.73 -3.22
C PRO A 99 -12.01 -11.28 -1.83
N ASN A 100 -12.62 -12.46 -1.81
CA ASN A 100 -13.16 -13.12 -0.62
C ASN A 100 -12.23 -14.21 -0.12
#